data_AF-A0A9D4C077-F1
#
_entry.id   AF-A0A9D4C077-F1
#
_cell.length_a   1.000
_cell.length_b   1.000
_cell.length_c   1.000
_cell.angle_alpha   90.00
_cell.angle_beta   90.00
_cell.angle_gamma   90.00
#
_symmetry.space_group_name_H-M   'P 1'
#
loop_
_entity.id
_entity.type
_entity.pdbx_description
1 polymer ?
#
loop_
_entity_poly.entity_id
_entity_poly.type
_entity_poly.pdbx_seq_one_letter_code
_entity_poly.pdbx_strand_id
1 'polypeptide(L)'
;MPIYKSGKVVADSKRYEVMPGDNGASLNLTIHGMQVGDTDYICSLHNKTTGKQLARASLPSNVIPVTLRSMALIETGATSDRVRLLCALSGIMWDKRYFDNHRLVWSRHAHGVNKRVASNGRVDPLFDQARYSIVFDVNNNYSVIEIASVTEADYGDYICELININNNQSLLKKTLHMFGRGNTTTFGT
;
A
#
# COMPACT_ATOMS: atom_id res chain seq x y z
N MET A 1 2.54 -4.70 33.74
CA MET A 1 3.52 -4.86 32.65
C MET A 1 3.32 -3.70 31.70
N PRO A 2 4.18 -2.67 31.67
CA PRO A 2 3.98 -1.51 30.80
C PRO A 2 4.39 -1.79 29.35
N ILE A 3 3.74 -1.09 28.43
CA ILE A 3 4.15 -0.98 27.03
C ILE A 3 4.83 0.37 26.82
N TYR A 4 5.90 0.39 26.03
CA TYR A 4 6.66 1.57 25.68
C TYR A 4 6.60 1.82 24.17
N LYS A 5 6.53 3.09 23.78
CA LYS A 5 6.77 3.56 22.41
C LYS A 5 7.95 4.53 22.45
N SER A 6 9.01 4.22 21.70
CA SER A 6 10.24 5.04 21.66
C SER A 6 10.77 5.39 23.06
N GLY A 7 10.71 4.43 24.00
CA GLY A 7 11.18 4.57 25.38
C GLY A 7 10.20 5.26 26.35
N LYS A 8 9.04 5.73 25.90
CA LYS A 8 8.01 6.33 26.78
C LYS A 8 6.87 5.37 27.02
N VAL A 9 6.36 5.32 28.25
CA VAL A 9 5.20 4.48 28.60
C VAL A 9 3.99 4.93 27.77
N VAL A 10 3.35 3.97 27.10
CA VAL A 10 2.07 4.15 26.42
C VAL A 10 0.98 4.11 27.47
N ALA A 11 0.26 5.21 27.62
CA ALA A 11 -0.89 5.32 28.50
C ALA A 11 -2.20 5.31 27.69
N ASP A 12 -3.29 4.87 28.33
CA ASP A 12 -4.62 4.87 27.73
C ASP A 12 -5.00 6.28 27.26
N SER A 13 -5.53 6.34 26.04
CA SER A 13 -5.93 7.57 25.38
C SER A 13 -6.90 7.27 24.25
N LYS A 14 -7.39 8.30 23.55
CA LYS A 14 -8.19 8.10 22.32
C LYS A 14 -7.45 7.30 21.22
N ARG A 15 -6.12 7.24 21.26
CA ARG A 15 -5.29 6.55 20.25
C ARG A 15 -4.85 5.15 20.71
N TYR A 16 -4.71 4.93 22.01
CA TYR A 16 -4.14 3.71 22.57
C TYR A 16 -5.06 3.16 23.66
N GLU A 17 -5.35 1.88 23.57
CA GLU A 17 -6.09 1.14 24.60
C GLU A 17 -5.23 -0.04 25.05
N VAL A 18 -4.91 -0.07 26.35
CA VAL A 18 -4.05 -1.07 26.97
C VAL A 18 -4.88 -1.87 27.97
N MET A 19 -5.23 -3.09 27.59
CA MET A 19 -6.05 -3.97 28.43
C MET A 19 -5.25 -5.17 28.92
N PRO A 20 -5.49 -5.66 30.15
CA PRO A 20 -5.09 -7.01 30.52
C PRO A 20 -5.74 -8.01 29.55
N GLY A 21 -5.00 -9.02 29.12
CA GLY A 21 -5.61 -10.12 28.38
C GLY A 21 -6.42 -11.05 29.30
N ASP A 22 -7.24 -11.90 28.69
CA ASP A 22 -8.30 -12.66 29.38
C ASP A 22 -7.81 -13.57 30.51
N ASN A 23 -6.53 -13.95 30.50
CA ASN A 23 -5.92 -14.83 31.50
C ASN A 23 -5.01 -14.08 32.51
N GLY A 24 -4.93 -12.75 32.44
CA GLY A 24 -4.05 -11.92 33.27
C GLY A 24 -2.54 -12.12 33.02
N ALA A 25 -2.16 -13.02 32.11
CA ALA A 25 -0.78 -13.33 31.75
C ALA A 25 -0.33 -12.65 30.44
N SER A 26 -1.25 -11.99 29.75
CA SER A 26 -0.96 -11.17 28.57
C SER A 26 -1.44 -9.73 28.76
N LEU A 27 -0.94 -8.85 27.89
CA LEU A 27 -1.38 -7.47 27.79
C LEU A 27 -1.73 -7.22 26.33
N ASN A 28 -2.93 -6.73 26.08
CA ASN A 28 -3.42 -6.37 24.76
C ASN A 28 -3.21 -4.86 24.54
N LEU A 29 -2.66 -4.50 23.38
CA LEU A 29 -2.57 -3.12 22.93
C LEU A 29 -3.37 -2.96 21.66
N THR A 30 -4.40 -2.11 21.70
CA THR A 30 -5.10 -1.65 20.52
C THR A 30 -4.58 -0.26 20.14
N ILE A 31 -4.15 -0.10 18.88
CA ILE A 31 -3.73 1.19 18.32
C ILE A 31 -4.78 1.65 17.31
N HIS A 32 -5.53 2.70 17.66
CA HIS A 32 -6.52 3.26 16.76
C HIS A 32 -5.88 4.21 15.75
N GLY A 33 -6.23 4.05 14.47
CA GLY A 33 -5.72 4.91 13.39
C GLY A 33 -4.22 4.78 13.16
N MET A 34 -3.72 3.54 13.12
CA MET A 34 -2.29 3.23 12.95
C MET A 34 -1.67 3.88 11.69
N GLN A 35 -0.49 4.49 11.85
CA GLN A 35 0.23 5.26 10.83
C GLN A 35 1.60 4.65 10.52
N VAL A 36 2.26 5.10 9.44
CA VAL A 36 3.58 4.62 9.01
C VAL A 36 4.67 4.84 10.09
N GLY A 37 4.51 5.82 10.98
CA GLY A 37 5.40 6.07 12.11
C GLY A 37 5.06 5.29 13.39
N ASP A 38 4.04 4.44 13.38
CA ASP A 38 3.66 3.63 14.54
C ASP A 38 4.46 2.33 14.59
N THR A 39 5.75 2.49 14.86
CA THR A 39 6.73 1.42 15.07
C THR A 39 7.27 1.46 16.51
N ASP A 40 8.15 0.53 16.85
CA ASP A 40 8.91 0.52 18.11
C ASP A 40 8.08 0.40 19.39
N TYR A 41 7.00 -0.37 19.34
CA TYR A 41 6.28 -0.78 20.54
C TYR A 41 6.99 -1.93 21.22
N ILE A 42 7.31 -1.75 22.49
CA ILE A 42 8.00 -2.74 23.32
C ILE A 42 7.15 -3.01 24.55
N CYS A 43 6.78 -4.27 24.76
CA CYS A 43 6.26 -4.73 26.03
C CYS A 43 7.41 -5.36 26.82
N SER A 44 7.60 -4.96 28.08
CA SER A 44 8.63 -5.55 28.93
C SER A 44 8.09 -5.90 30.32
N LEU A 45 8.38 -7.11 30.77
CA LEU A 45 8.10 -7.58 32.11
C LEU A 45 9.34 -7.38 32.98
N HIS A 46 9.18 -6.73 34.13
CA HIS A 46 10.27 -6.51 35.09
C HIS A 46 9.91 -7.13 36.44
N ASN A 47 10.91 -7.67 37.13
CA ASN A 47 10.79 -8.09 38.50
C ASN A 47 10.65 -6.84 39.39
N LYS A 48 9.56 -6.75 40.16
CA LYS A 48 9.24 -5.59 40.99
C LYS A 48 10.27 -5.34 42.10
N THR A 49 10.91 -6.40 42.60
CA THR A 49 11.85 -6.33 43.73
C THR A 49 13.26 -6.02 43.27
N THR A 50 13.70 -6.62 42.16
CA THR A 50 15.08 -6.48 41.67
C THR A 50 15.23 -5.48 40.52
N GLY A 51 14.12 -5.02 39.94
CA GLY A 51 14.11 -4.17 38.74
C GLY A 51 14.60 -4.88 37.47
N LYS A 52 14.94 -6.18 37.54
CA LYS A 52 15.51 -6.92 36.40
C LYS A 52 14.44 -7.24 35.37
N GLN A 53 14.74 -6.98 34.10
CA GLN A 53 13.90 -7.40 32.97
C GLN A 53 13.82 -8.93 32.88
N LEU A 54 12.61 -9.47 32.91
CA LEU A 54 12.29 -10.89 32.83
C LEU A 54 11.94 -11.32 31.39
N ALA A 55 11.24 -10.45 30.66
CA ALA A 55 10.83 -10.73 29.28
C ALA A 55 10.67 -9.42 28.49
N ARG A 56 10.86 -9.50 27.17
CA ARG A 56 10.64 -8.40 26.23
C ARG A 56 10.04 -8.94 24.94
N ALA A 57 8.98 -8.30 24.49
CA ALA A 57 8.38 -8.50 23.19
C ALA A 57 8.34 -7.16 22.44
N SER A 58 8.66 -7.18 21.16
CA SER A 58 8.57 -6.00 20.29
C SER A 58 7.55 -6.26 19.20
N LEU A 59 6.72 -5.27 18.92
CA LEU A 59 5.88 -5.28 17.73
C LEU A 59 6.80 -5.26 16.50
N PRO A 60 6.67 -6.20 15.55
CA PRO A 60 7.47 -6.17 14.34
C PRO A 60 7.26 -4.83 13.62
N SER A 61 8.29 -4.30 12.97
CA SER A 61 8.23 -3.06 12.17
C SER A 61 7.26 -3.11 10.98
N ASN A 62 6.55 -4.23 10.81
CA ASN A 62 5.77 -4.59 9.63
C ASN A 62 4.26 -4.62 9.91
N VAL A 63 3.80 -4.08 11.05
CA VAL A 63 2.39 -4.17 11.46
C VAL A 63 1.52 -3.05 10.86
N ILE A 64 2.09 -2.07 10.15
CA ILE A 64 1.33 -0.98 9.50
C ILE A 64 0.36 -1.58 8.47
N PRO A 65 -0.91 -1.11 8.39
CA PRO A 65 -1.84 -1.65 7.41
C PRO A 65 -1.35 -1.25 6.03
N VAL A 66 -1.06 -2.25 5.20
CA VAL A 66 -0.69 -1.98 3.81
C VAL A 66 -1.94 -1.47 3.10
N THR A 67 -1.83 -0.29 2.48
CA THR A 67 -2.93 0.32 1.72
C THR A 67 -2.46 0.73 0.33
N LEU A 68 -3.38 0.73 -0.64
CA LEU A 68 -3.15 1.27 -1.97
C LEU A 68 -3.88 2.61 -2.11
N ARG A 69 -3.13 3.62 -2.57
CA ARG A 69 -3.66 4.91 -3.01
C ARG A 69 -3.44 5.03 -4.51
N SER A 70 -4.40 5.53 -5.27
CA SER A 70 -4.24 5.75 -6.70
C SER A 70 -4.64 7.17 -7.08
N MET A 71 -3.91 7.76 -8.02
CA MET A 71 -4.13 9.11 -8.53
C MET A 71 -3.94 9.10 -10.05
N ALA A 72 -4.74 9.88 -10.78
CA ALA A 72 -4.50 10.14 -12.20
C ALA A 72 -3.77 11.47 -12.34
N LEU A 73 -2.67 11.49 -13.10
CA LEU A 73 -2.04 12.71 -13.58
C LEU A 73 -2.15 12.75 -15.11
N ILE A 74 -2.93 13.69 -15.62
CA ILE A 74 -3.07 13.90 -17.06
C ILE A 74 -2.04 14.97 -17.46
N GLU A 75 -0.96 14.56 -18.10
CA GLU A 75 0.01 15.48 -18.71
C GLU A 75 -0.41 15.77 -20.16
N THR A 76 -1.21 16.82 -20.38
CA THR A 76 -1.53 17.27 -21.74
C THR A 76 -0.36 18.09 -22.30
N GLY A 77 0.52 17.46 -23.07
CA GLY A 77 1.53 18.16 -23.89
C GLY A 77 1.01 18.52 -25.28
N ALA A 78 1.53 19.58 -25.89
CA ALA A 78 1.09 20.09 -27.20
C ALA A 78 1.30 19.11 -28.37
N THR A 79 2.07 18.04 -28.20
CA THR A 79 2.45 17.12 -29.30
C THR A 79 2.45 15.63 -28.92
N SER A 80 1.99 15.25 -27.72
CA SER A 80 1.74 13.84 -27.39
C SER A 80 0.69 13.69 -26.30
N ASP A 81 -0.43 13.06 -26.63
CA ASP A 81 -1.47 12.69 -25.66
C ASP A 81 -0.99 11.50 -24.84
N ARG A 82 -0.27 11.78 -23.75
CA ARG A 82 0.16 10.80 -22.75
C ARG A 82 -0.65 10.98 -21.47
N VAL A 83 -1.02 9.87 -20.84
CA VAL A 83 -1.63 9.89 -19.50
C VAL A 83 -0.78 9.03 -18.57
N ARG A 84 -0.57 9.54 -17.34
CA ARG A 84 0.13 8.82 -16.28
C ARG A 84 -0.84 8.51 -15.16
N LEU A 85 -1.03 7.22 -14.88
CA LEU A 85 -1.83 6.78 -13.75
C LEU A 85 -0.88 6.26 -12.67
N LEU A 86 -0.98 6.84 -11.48
CA LEU A 86 -0.12 6.55 -10.35
C LEU A 86 -0.85 5.67 -9.33
N CYS A 87 -0.13 4.72 -8.77
CA CYS A 87 -0.56 3.88 -7.67
C CYS A 87 0.56 3.80 -6.63
N ALA A 88 0.32 4.42 -5.47
CA ALA A 88 1.24 4.42 -4.34
C ALA A 88 0.86 3.34 -3.33
N LEU A 89 1.86 2.59 -2.89
CA LEU A 89 1.72 1.72 -1.73
C LEU A 89 1.97 2.56 -0.48
N SER A 90 1.25 2.29 0.59
CA SER A 90 1.43 2.97 1.88
C SER A 90 1.51 1.95 2.99
N GLY A 91 2.38 2.19 3.97
CA GLY A 91 2.60 1.29 5.11
C GLY A 91 3.70 0.25 4.94
N ILE A 92 4.25 0.08 3.74
CA ILE A 92 5.42 -0.77 3.48
C ILE A 92 6.22 -0.21 2.30
N MET A 93 7.53 -0.43 2.29
CA MET A 93 8.39 -0.05 1.17
C MET A 93 8.48 -1.16 0.11
N TRP A 94 8.53 -0.78 -1.16
CA TRP A 94 8.89 -1.64 -2.28
C TRP A 94 10.36 -2.07 -2.18
N ASP A 95 10.66 -3.07 -1.33
CA ASP A 95 11.99 -3.68 -1.21
C ASP A 95 12.08 -5.05 -1.91
N LYS A 96 13.30 -5.57 -2.06
CA LYS A 96 13.56 -6.87 -2.72
C LYS A 96 12.70 -8.02 -2.17
N ARG A 97 12.53 -8.10 -0.84
CA ARG A 97 11.76 -9.17 -0.19
C ARG A 97 10.27 -9.05 -0.51
N TYR A 98 9.80 -7.82 -0.67
CA TYR A 98 8.42 -7.56 -1.08
C TYR A 98 8.17 -7.99 -2.53
N PHE A 99 9.11 -7.70 -3.45
CA PHE A 99 9.03 -8.14 -4.86
C PHE A 99 9.05 -9.67 -5.02
N ASP A 100 9.78 -10.39 -4.16
CA ASP A 100 9.86 -11.85 -4.23
C ASP A 100 8.50 -12.53 -3.94
N ASN A 101 7.62 -11.87 -3.21
CA ASN A 101 6.33 -12.42 -2.77
C ASN A 101 5.10 -11.71 -3.34
N HIS A 102 5.26 -10.50 -3.89
CA HIS A 102 4.15 -9.66 -4.32
C HIS A 102 4.37 -9.06 -5.70
N ARG A 103 3.26 -8.98 -6.45
CA ARG A 103 3.20 -8.38 -7.78
C ARG A 103 2.23 -7.22 -7.78
N LEU A 104 2.65 -6.06 -8.29
CA LEU A 104 1.70 -5.03 -8.68
C LEU A 104 1.25 -5.30 -10.11
N VAL A 105 -0.06 -5.23 -10.32
CA VAL A 105 -0.68 -5.43 -11.62
C VAL A 105 -1.58 -4.26 -11.92
N TRP A 106 -1.39 -3.68 -13.10
CA TRP A 106 -2.34 -2.77 -13.71
C TRP A 106 -3.23 -3.54 -14.66
N SER A 107 -4.54 -3.36 -14.51
CA SER A 107 -5.55 -3.89 -15.41
C SER A 107 -6.45 -2.77 -15.91
N ARG A 108 -6.96 -2.92 -17.12
CA ARG A 108 -7.99 -2.06 -17.68
C ARG A 108 -9.30 -2.83 -17.74
N HIS A 109 -10.38 -2.25 -17.24
CA HIS A 109 -11.71 -2.79 -17.44
C HIS A 109 -12.22 -2.35 -18.80
N ALA A 110 -12.43 -3.30 -19.71
CA ALA A 110 -13.00 -3.03 -21.02
C ALA A 110 -13.90 -4.19 -21.43
N HIS A 111 -15.08 -3.88 -21.96
CA HIS A 111 -16.07 -4.87 -22.43
C HIS A 111 -16.43 -5.94 -21.37
N GLY A 112 -16.57 -5.53 -20.11
CA GLY A 112 -16.93 -6.44 -19.01
C GLY A 112 -15.80 -7.34 -18.50
N VAL A 113 -14.56 -7.18 -19.00
CA VAL A 113 -13.41 -8.00 -18.61
C VAL A 113 -12.25 -7.12 -18.16
N ASN A 114 -11.58 -7.53 -17.08
CA ASN A 114 -10.31 -6.92 -16.67
C ASN A 114 -9.17 -7.52 -17.49
N LYS A 115 -8.52 -6.71 -18.32
CA LYS A 115 -7.34 -7.11 -19.08
C LYS A 115 -6.09 -6.54 -18.41
N ARG A 116 -5.11 -7.39 -18.12
CA ARG A 116 -3.82 -6.95 -17.57
C ARG A 116 -3.07 -6.16 -18.63
N VAL A 117 -2.61 -4.97 -18.28
CA VAL A 117 -1.89 -4.05 -19.18
C VAL A 117 -0.43 -3.88 -18.78
N ALA A 118 -0.09 -4.03 -17.49
CA ALA A 118 1.30 -3.98 -17.04
C ALA A 118 1.50 -4.64 -15.66
N SER A 119 2.73 -5.07 -15.34
CA SER A 119 3.13 -5.54 -14.01
C SER A 119 4.63 -5.37 -13.75
N ASN A 120 5.06 -5.39 -12.47
CA ASN A 120 6.49 -5.43 -12.09
C ASN A 120 7.18 -6.78 -12.34
N GLY A 121 6.44 -7.84 -12.63
CA GLY A 121 6.99 -9.13 -13.07
C GLY A 121 6.92 -9.30 -14.60
N ARG A 122 7.47 -10.41 -15.13
CA ARG A 122 7.26 -10.80 -16.54
C ARG A 122 5.76 -10.73 -16.84
N VAL A 123 5.41 -9.80 -17.73
CA VAL A 123 4.04 -9.59 -18.20
C VAL A 123 3.71 -10.75 -19.14
N ASP A 124 2.54 -11.38 -18.98
CA ASP A 124 2.00 -12.25 -20.03
C ASP A 124 1.83 -11.40 -21.30
N PRO A 125 2.40 -11.79 -22.45
CA PRO A 125 2.58 -10.90 -23.59
C PRO A 125 1.28 -10.75 -24.37
N LEU A 126 0.28 -10.02 -23.86
CA LEU A 126 -1.04 -10.01 -24.51
C LEU A 126 -1.78 -8.66 -24.57
N PHE A 127 -1.18 -7.53 -24.16
CA PHE A 127 -1.80 -6.23 -24.41
C PHE A 127 -0.78 -5.16 -24.81
N ASP A 128 -0.80 -4.80 -26.10
CA ASP A 128 -0.25 -3.58 -26.72
C ASP A 128 0.94 -2.91 -25.98
N GLN A 129 2.05 -3.63 -25.85
CA GLN A 129 3.26 -3.17 -25.16
C GLN A 129 3.88 -1.92 -25.78
N ALA A 130 3.47 -1.54 -27.01
CA ALA A 130 3.94 -0.35 -27.68
C ALA A 130 3.36 0.94 -27.05
N ARG A 131 2.17 0.87 -26.42
CA ARG A 131 1.48 2.04 -25.86
C ARG A 131 1.53 2.12 -24.34
N TYR A 132 1.64 0.99 -23.65
CA TYR A 132 1.70 0.94 -22.19
C TYR A 132 3.13 0.75 -21.70
N SER A 133 3.63 1.69 -20.90
CA SER A 133 4.89 1.53 -20.19
C SER A 133 4.68 1.65 -18.70
N ILE A 134 5.47 0.94 -17.91
CA ILE A 134 5.38 0.94 -16.45
C ILE A 134 6.69 1.41 -15.83
N VAL A 135 6.57 2.31 -14.88
CA VAL A 135 7.67 2.82 -14.08
C VAL A 135 7.40 2.47 -12.64
N PHE A 136 8.40 1.93 -11.95
CA PHE A 136 8.37 1.70 -10.51
C PHE A 136 9.40 2.59 -9.86
N ASP A 137 8.93 3.52 -9.03
CA ASP A 137 9.80 4.34 -8.20
C ASP A 137 9.80 3.75 -6.79
N VAL A 138 10.80 2.91 -6.53
CA VAL A 138 10.98 2.26 -5.24
C VAL A 138 11.33 3.26 -4.13
N ASN A 139 11.94 4.41 -4.47
CA ASN A 139 12.33 5.42 -3.49
C ASN A 139 11.11 6.20 -2.99
N ASN A 140 10.17 6.48 -3.89
CA ASN A 140 8.92 7.20 -3.57
C ASN A 140 7.70 6.29 -3.41
N ASN A 141 7.93 4.98 -3.46
CA ASN A 141 6.96 3.93 -3.17
C ASN A 141 5.71 3.88 -4.08
N TYR A 142 5.86 4.28 -5.34
CA TYR A 142 4.76 4.30 -6.30
C TYR A 142 5.08 3.55 -7.60
N SER A 143 4.03 3.12 -8.28
CA SER A 143 4.05 2.65 -9.65
C SER A 143 3.26 3.61 -10.54
N VAL A 144 3.80 3.90 -11.71
CA VAL A 144 3.12 4.67 -12.75
C VAL A 144 2.94 3.79 -13.96
N ILE A 145 1.73 3.72 -14.50
CA ILE A 145 1.50 3.29 -15.87
C ILE A 145 1.37 4.54 -16.75
N GLU A 146 2.21 4.63 -17.77
CA GLU A 146 2.13 5.64 -18.81
C GLU A 146 1.44 5.02 -20.03
N ILE A 147 0.42 5.72 -20.52
CA ILE A 147 -0.38 5.36 -21.67
C ILE A 147 -0.08 6.37 -22.77
N ALA A 148 0.55 5.93 -23.85
CA ALA A 148 0.87 6.77 -25.00
C ALA A 148 -0.24 6.74 -26.04
N SER A 149 -0.39 7.86 -26.77
CA SER A 149 -1.37 8.01 -27.86
C SER A 149 -2.79 7.66 -27.39
N VAL A 150 -3.23 8.30 -26.31
CA VAL A 150 -4.54 8.08 -25.69
C VAL A 150 -5.65 8.47 -26.66
N THR A 151 -6.61 7.57 -26.82
CA THR A 151 -7.83 7.77 -27.62
C THR A 151 -9.07 7.71 -26.73
N GLU A 152 -10.25 8.06 -27.27
CA GLU A 152 -11.50 7.89 -26.52
C GLU A 152 -11.75 6.46 -26.07
N ALA A 153 -11.27 5.51 -26.88
CA ALA A 153 -11.35 4.09 -26.59
C ALA A 153 -10.43 3.67 -25.44
N ASP A 154 -9.59 4.55 -24.88
CA ASP A 154 -8.73 4.27 -23.72
C ASP A 154 -9.35 4.76 -22.40
N TYR A 155 -10.38 5.63 -22.43
CA TYR A 155 -11.10 6.07 -21.23
C TYR A 155 -11.81 4.91 -20.51
N GLY A 156 -12.12 5.12 -19.23
CA GLY A 156 -12.75 4.12 -18.36
C GLY A 156 -11.89 3.70 -17.18
N ASP A 157 -12.12 2.49 -16.67
CA ASP A 157 -11.60 2.09 -15.36
C ASP A 157 -10.25 1.41 -15.50
N TYR A 158 -9.30 1.91 -14.73
CA TYR A 158 -8.00 1.31 -14.51
C TYR A 158 -7.93 0.81 -13.09
N ILE A 159 -7.37 -0.38 -12.93
CA ILE A 159 -7.29 -1.08 -11.66
C ILE A 159 -5.82 -1.31 -11.36
N CYS A 160 -5.37 -0.79 -10.22
CA CYS A 160 -4.11 -1.16 -9.63
C CYS A 160 -4.38 -2.21 -8.54
N GLU A 161 -3.70 -3.36 -8.63
CA GLU A 161 -3.90 -4.48 -7.73
C GLU A 161 -2.56 -5.01 -7.23
N LEU A 162 -2.51 -5.29 -5.92
CA LEU A 162 -1.42 -5.99 -5.28
C LEU A 162 -1.80 -7.47 -5.12
N ILE A 163 -0.99 -8.35 -5.69
CA ILE A 163 -1.26 -9.79 -5.73
C ILE A 163 -0.13 -10.53 -5.01
N ASN A 164 -0.48 -11.56 -4.23
CA ASN A 164 0.49 -12.52 -3.70
C ASN A 164 0.89 -13.51 -4.81
N ILE A 165 2.18 -13.59 -5.12
CA ILE A 165 2.70 -14.41 -6.23
C ILE A 165 2.47 -15.91 -6.00
N ASN A 166 2.49 -16.36 -4.74
CA ASN A 166 2.45 -17.78 -4.40
C ASN A 166 1.07 -18.40 -4.63
N ASN A 167 0.00 -17.61 -4.50
CA ASN A 167 -1.38 -18.11 -4.61
C ASN A 167 -2.26 -17.28 -5.55
N ASN A 168 -1.69 -16.28 -6.24
CA ASN A 168 -2.41 -15.33 -7.11
C ASN A 168 -3.60 -14.61 -6.45
N GLN A 169 -3.62 -14.53 -5.12
CA GLN A 169 -4.70 -13.85 -4.39
C GLN A 169 -4.50 -12.34 -4.44
N SER A 170 -5.58 -11.62 -4.78
CA SER A 170 -5.66 -10.17 -4.62
C SER A 170 -5.66 -9.81 -3.15
N LEU A 171 -4.67 -9.02 -2.73
CA LEU A 171 -4.54 -8.54 -1.36
C LEU A 171 -5.16 -7.16 -1.21
N LEU A 172 -4.89 -6.29 -2.19
CA LEU A 172 -5.38 -4.90 -2.22
C LEU A 172 -5.70 -4.53 -3.64
N LYS A 173 -6.76 -3.74 -3.82
CA LYS A 173 -7.19 -3.26 -5.13
C LYS A 173 -7.68 -1.83 -5.04
N LYS A 174 -7.33 -1.02 -6.03
CA LYS A 174 -7.86 0.33 -6.19
C LYS A 174 -8.22 0.59 -7.64
N THR A 175 -9.43 1.12 -7.84
CA THR A 175 -9.94 1.53 -9.14
C THR A 175 -9.77 3.03 -9.30
N LEU A 176 -9.33 3.43 -10.49
CA LEU A 176 -9.15 4.79 -10.95
C LEU A 176 -9.94 4.97 -12.24
N HIS A 177 -10.83 5.96 -12.27
CA HIS A 177 -11.61 6.28 -13.45
C HIS A 177 -10.91 7.36 -14.26
N MET A 178 -10.55 7.05 -15.51
CA MET A 178 -10.00 8.02 -16.45
C MET A 178 -11.11 8.58 -17.32
N PHE A 179 -11.36 9.89 -17.20
CA PHE A 179 -12.36 10.62 -17.98
C PHE A 179 -11.74 11.26 -19.22
N GLY A 180 -12.58 11.53 -20.22
CA GLY A 180 -12.17 12.28 -21.40
C GLY A 180 -11.84 13.75 -21.11
N ARG A 181 -11.13 14.39 -22.06
CA ARG A 181 -10.85 15.83 -22.03
C ARG A 181 -12.16 16.61 -21.83
N GLY A 182 -12.31 17.24 -20.66
CA GLY A 182 -13.49 18.05 -20.32
C GLY A 182 -13.97 17.95 -18.87
N ASN A 183 -13.53 16.97 -18.08
CA ASN A 183 -13.86 16.88 -16.65
C ASN A 183 -12.70 16.30 -15.85
N THR A 184 -11.76 17.14 -15.42
CA THR A 184 -10.81 16.81 -14.36
C THR A 184 -11.52 16.95 -13.02
N THR A 185 -11.85 15.82 -12.40
CA THR A 185 -12.23 15.82 -10.99
C THR A 185 -10.96 15.89 -10.14
N THR A 186 -10.72 17.04 -9.52
CA THR A 186 -9.96 17.13 -8.27
C THR A 186 -10.71 16.34 -7.20
N PHE A 187 -10.08 15.33 -6.60
CA PHE A 187 -10.63 14.69 -5.39
C PHE A 187 -9.59 14.60 -4.28
N GLY A 188 -9.92 15.29 -3.19
CA GLY A 188 -9.91 14.79 -1.80
C GLY A 188 -8.59 14.34 -1.21
N THR A 189 -8.04 15.20 -0.34
CA THR A 189 -7.03 14.87 0.70
C THR A 189 -7.39 13.66 1.54
#